data_AF-A0A814HCZ6-F1
#
_entry.id   AF-A0A814HCZ6-F1
#
_cell.length_a   1.000
_cell.length_b   1.000
_cell.length_c   1.000
_cell.angle_alpha   90.00
_cell.angle_beta   90.00
_cell.angle_gamma   90.00
#
_symmetry.space_group_name_H-M   'P 1'
#
loop_
_entity.id
_entity.type
_entity.pdbx_description
1 polymer ?
#
loop_
_entity_poly.entity_id
_entity_poly.type
_entity_poly.pdbx_seq_one_letter_code
_entity_poly.pdbx_strand_id
1 'polypeptide(L)'
;MTAAEKALKAYHYYKDTGKNMTADIPGLLIGIDNDVREIGYKLYKWIGDPNRMQYPNAARFAKIPAEVFTVSQAEQAIDYTKELLKKIEDIMYP
;
A
#
# COMPACT_ATOMS: atom_id res chain seq x y z
N MET A 1 -7.90 7.06 2.42
CA MET A 1 -7.07 6.02 3.07
C MET A 1 -7.35 4.69 2.41
N THR A 2 -6.30 4.05 1.89
CA THR A 2 -6.39 2.78 1.13
C THR A 2 -6.45 1.57 2.07
N ALA A 3 -6.86 0.40 1.58
CA ALA A 3 -6.94 -0.82 2.40
C ALA A 3 -5.57 -1.25 2.94
N ALA A 4 -4.53 -1.21 2.11
CA ALA A 4 -3.16 -1.53 2.50
C ALA A 4 -2.62 -0.62 3.61
N GLU A 5 -2.89 0.69 3.54
CA GLU A 5 -2.50 1.66 4.57
C GLU A 5 -3.11 1.31 5.94
N LYS A 6 -4.40 0.94 5.97
CA LYS A 6 -5.09 0.54 7.20
C LYS A 6 -4.54 -0.77 7.76
N ALA A 7 -4.24 -1.74 6.90
CA ALA A 7 -3.67 -3.02 7.31
C ALA A 7 -2.31 -2.86 7.97
N LEU A 8 -1.41 -2.06 7.36
CA LEU A 8 -0.09 -1.78 7.94
C LEU A 8 -0.19 -1.02 9.26
N LYS A 9 -1.11 -0.06 9.37
CA LYS A 9 -1.40 0.61 10.65
C LYS A 9 -1.88 -0.37 11.71
N ALA A 10 -2.80 -1.27 11.37
CA ALA A 10 -3.28 -2.30 12.29
C ALA A 10 -2.14 -3.22 12.76
N TYR A 11 -1.24 -3.57 11.85
CA TYR A 11 -0.04 -4.36 12.18
C TYR A 11 0.90 -3.61 13.15
N HIS A 12 1.14 -2.31 12.95
CA HIS A 12 1.89 -1.49 13.90
C HIS A 12 1.24 -1.44 15.28
N TYR A 13 -0.09 -1.33 15.33
CA TYR A 13 -0.84 -1.42 16.58
C TYR A 13 -0.67 -2.79 17.26
N TYR A 14 -0.66 -3.87 16.49
CA TYR A 14 -0.50 -5.22 17.02
C TYR A 14 0.91 -5.48 17.60
N LYS A 15 1.97 -5.00 16.94
CA LYS A 15 3.36 -5.22 17.37
C LYS A 15 3.85 -4.22 18.44
N ASP A 16 3.06 -3.19 18.76
CA ASP A 16 3.43 -2.07 19.64
C ASP A 16 4.77 -1.41 19.25
N THR A 17 5.11 -1.40 17.96
CA THR A 17 6.39 -0.88 17.44
C THR A 17 6.44 0.65 17.35
N GLY A 18 5.55 1.34 18.06
CA GLY A 18 5.40 2.79 18.03
C GLY A 18 4.43 3.29 16.97
N LYS A 19 3.90 4.51 17.19
CA LYS A 19 2.87 5.16 16.38
C LYS A 19 3.41 5.71 15.06
N ASN A 20 4.09 4.91 14.25
CA ASN A 20 4.34 5.27 12.86
C ASN A 20 3.00 5.22 12.12
N MET A 21 2.29 6.36 12.15
CA MET A 21 0.98 6.56 11.54
C MET A 21 1.07 7.47 10.32
N THR A 22 2.20 7.42 9.61
CA THR A 22 2.34 8.15 8.35
C THR A 22 1.23 7.74 7.38
N ALA A 23 0.88 8.63 6.46
CA ALA A 23 -0.17 8.38 5.48
C ALA A 23 0.35 7.62 4.24
N ASP A 24 1.65 7.39 4.14
CA ASP A 24 2.32 6.80 2.98
C ASP A 24 2.78 5.37 3.26
N ILE A 25 2.68 4.52 2.25
CA ILE A 25 3.10 3.11 2.35
C ILE A 25 4.59 2.99 2.71
N PRO A 26 5.54 3.72 2.08
CA PRO A 26 6.95 3.60 2.41
C PRO A 26 7.26 3.86 3.89
N GLY A 27 6.69 4.90 4.49
CA GLY A 27 6.83 5.17 5.92
C GLY A 27 6.28 4.05 6.81
N LEU A 28 5.11 3.50 6.44
CA LEU A 28 4.48 2.37 7.13
C LEU A 28 5.20 1.03 6.95
N LEU A 29 6.20 0.94 6.06
CA LEU A 29 7.02 -0.28 5.87
C LEU A 29 8.28 -0.29 6.75
N ILE A 30 8.56 0.80 7.47
CA ILE A 30 9.70 0.90 8.39
C ILE A 30 9.39 0.12 9.66
N GLY A 31 10.25 -0.84 10.00
CA GLY A 31 10.08 -1.66 11.22
C GLY A 31 9.05 -2.79 11.10
N ILE A 32 8.59 -3.08 9.88
CA ILE A 32 7.71 -4.22 9.56
C ILE A 32 8.56 -5.45 9.22
N ASP A 33 8.06 -6.65 9.55
CA ASP A 33 8.67 -7.93 9.17
C ASP A 33 8.94 -8.03 7.65
N ASN A 34 10.06 -8.65 7.26
CA ASN A 34 10.54 -8.65 5.88
C ASN A 34 9.52 -9.14 4.85
N ASP A 35 8.75 -10.17 5.21
CA ASP A 35 7.76 -10.80 4.35
C ASP A 35 6.57 -9.87 4.05
N VAL A 36 6.03 -9.20 5.07
CA VAL A 36 5.00 -8.16 4.90
C VAL A 36 5.58 -6.95 4.14
N ARG A 37 6.84 -6.59 4.45
CA ARG A 37 7.53 -5.45 3.84
C ARG A 37 7.71 -5.61 2.33
N GLU A 38 8.10 -6.81 1.88
CA GLU A 38 8.29 -7.09 0.45
C GLU A 38 7.01 -6.95 -0.35
N ILE A 39 5.88 -7.43 0.17
CA ILE A 39 4.57 -7.32 -0.50
C ILE A 39 4.13 -5.85 -0.57
N GLY A 40 4.25 -5.11 0.54
CA GLY A 40 3.93 -3.68 0.57
C GLY A 40 4.79 -2.86 -0.38
N TYR A 41 6.07 -3.21 -0.52
CA TYR A 41 6.97 -2.55 -1.47
C TYR A 41 6.62 -2.87 -2.93
N LYS A 42 6.25 -4.12 -3.25
CA LYS A 42 5.75 -4.50 -4.59
C LYS A 42 4.51 -3.69 -4.95
N LEU A 43 3.54 -3.59 -4.02
CA LEU A 43 2.37 -2.75 -4.20
C LEU A 43 2.78 -1.31 -4.51
N TYR A 44 3.55 -0.68 -3.63
CA TYR A 44 3.96 0.73 -3.81
C TYR A 44 4.72 0.97 -5.10
N LYS A 45 5.64 0.08 -5.50
CA LYS A 45 6.36 0.19 -6.78
C LYS A 45 5.42 0.11 -7.98
N TRP A 46 4.34 -0.67 -7.87
CA TRP A 46 3.36 -0.84 -8.93
C TRP A 46 2.41 0.35 -9.05
N ILE A 47 1.87 0.83 -7.92
CA ILE A 47 0.89 1.93 -7.91
C ILE A 47 1.52 3.33 -7.89
N GLY A 48 2.72 3.45 -7.32
CA GLY A 48 3.39 4.72 -7.05
C GLY A 48 2.70 5.54 -5.95
N ASP A 49 3.01 6.84 -5.93
CA ASP A 49 2.40 7.77 -4.99
C ASP A 49 0.86 7.83 -5.17
N PRO A 50 0.06 7.58 -4.11
CA PRO A 50 -1.40 7.61 -4.18
C PRO A 50 -1.98 8.96 -4.61
N ASN A 51 -1.26 10.08 -4.44
CA ASN A 51 -1.67 11.39 -4.93
C ASN A 51 -1.84 11.41 -6.46
N ARG A 52 -1.11 10.55 -7.19
CA ARG A 52 -1.21 10.41 -8.65
C ARG A 52 -2.57 9.90 -9.11
N MET A 53 -3.32 9.23 -8.22
CA MET A 53 -4.67 8.72 -8.50
C MET A 53 -5.74 9.79 -8.31
N GLN A 54 -5.47 10.83 -7.51
CA GLN A 54 -6.46 11.83 -7.11
C GLN A 54 -6.23 13.17 -7.81
N TYR A 55 -4.98 13.53 -8.07
CA TYR A 55 -4.61 14.85 -8.52
C TYR A 55 -3.97 14.81 -9.92
N PRO A 56 -4.60 15.44 -10.93
CA PRO A 56 -4.08 15.46 -12.30
C PRO A 56 -2.69 16.08 -12.44
N ASN A 57 -2.33 17.05 -11.60
CA ASN A 57 -0.99 17.64 -11.55
C ASN A 57 0.07 16.68 -10.99
N ALA A 58 -0.33 15.62 -10.28
CA ALA A 58 0.54 14.53 -9.86
C ALA A 58 0.56 13.37 -10.89
N ALA A 59 -0.44 13.27 -11.77
CA ALA A 59 -0.40 12.39 -12.92
C ALA A 59 0.59 12.92 -13.98
N ARG A 60 1.15 12.04 -14.83
CA ARG A 60 2.08 12.46 -15.90
C ARG A 60 1.44 13.58 -16.73
N PHE A 61 2.24 14.61 -17.06
CA PHE A 61 1.81 15.81 -17.78
C PHE A 61 0.91 15.46 -18.98
N ALA A 62 -0.26 16.11 -19.06
CA ALA A 62 -1.27 15.97 -20.11
C ALA A 62 -2.14 14.68 -20.12
N LYS A 63 -2.22 13.92 -19.02
CA LYS A 63 -3.19 12.80 -18.88
C LYS A 63 -4.00 12.90 -17.59
N ILE A 64 -5.30 12.59 -17.64
CA ILE A 64 -6.10 12.43 -16.43
C ILE A 64 -5.75 11.08 -15.76
N PRO A 65 -5.89 10.93 -14.43
CA PRO A 65 -5.54 9.68 -13.75
C PRO A 65 -6.16 8.40 -14.37
N ALA A 66 -7.41 8.47 -14.84
CA ALA A 66 -8.09 7.37 -15.52
C ALA A 66 -7.40 6.92 -16.83
N GLU A 67 -6.61 7.78 -17.48
CA GLU A 67 -5.83 7.46 -18.67
C GLU A 67 -4.42 6.93 -18.36
N VAL A 68 -4.01 7.01 -17.09
CA VAL A 68 -2.69 6.60 -16.60
C VAL A 68 -2.73 5.22 -15.97
N PHE A 69 -3.83 4.87 -15.30
CA PHE A 69 -4.00 3.57 -14.65
C PHE A 69 -4.83 2.62 -15.53
N THR A 70 -4.20 1.59 -16.06
CA THR A 70 -4.88 0.56 -16.85
C THR A 70 -5.69 -0.38 -15.95
N VAL A 71 -6.65 -1.10 -16.55
CA VAL A 71 -7.39 -2.17 -15.86
C VAL A 71 -6.44 -3.20 -15.26
N SER A 72 -5.43 -3.64 -16.02
CA SER A 72 -4.41 -4.59 -15.54
C SER A 72 -3.61 -4.06 -14.34
N GLN A 73 -3.35 -2.75 -14.28
CA GLN A 73 -2.68 -2.15 -13.13
C GLN A 73 -3.57 -2.18 -11.89
N ALA A 74 -4.88 -1.94 -12.05
CA ALA A 74 -5.85 -2.02 -10.97
C ALA A 74 -6.01 -3.45 -10.45
N GLU A 75 -6.13 -4.44 -11.34
CA GLU A 75 -6.22 -5.87 -10.99
C GLU A 75 -5.00 -6.32 -10.20
N GLN A 76 -3.80 -6.03 -10.70
CA GLN A 76 -2.56 -6.40 -10.02
C GLN A 76 -2.41 -5.69 -8.65
N ALA A 77 -2.87 -4.44 -8.53
CA ALA A 77 -2.86 -3.73 -7.25
C ALA A 77 -3.83 -4.36 -6.22
N ILE A 78 -4.98 -4.85 -6.69
CA ILE A 78 -5.93 -5.61 -5.87
C ILE A 78 -5.27 -6.90 -5.38
N ASP A 79 -4.58 -7.63 -6.25
CA ASP A 79 -3.94 -8.89 -5.88
C ASP A 79 -2.83 -8.69 -4.85
N TYR A 80 -1.95 -7.70 -5.04
CA TYR A 80 -0.94 -7.35 -4.02
C TYR A 80 -1.57 -6.93 -2.70
N THR A 81 -2.70 -6.21 -2.74
CA THR A 81 -3.40 -5.79 -1.51
C THR A 81 -4.00 -6.99 -0.78
N LYS A 82 -4.60 -7.95 -1.50
CA LYS A 82 -5.13 -9.19 -0.92
C LYS A 82 -4.03 -10.05 -0.31
N GLU A 83 -2.91 -10.19 -1.01
CA GLU A 83 -1.72 -10.90 -0.53
C GLU A 83 -1.21 -10.28 0.78
N LEU A 84 -1.12 -8.94 0.82
CA LEU A 84 -0.69 -8.21 2.00
C LEU A 84 -1.64 -8.40 3.18
N LEU A 85 -2.95 -8.28 2.94
CA LEU A 85 -3.97 -8.45 3.98
C LEU A 85 -3.91 -9.85 4.58
N LYS A 86 -3.91 -10.88 3.72
CA LYS A 86 -3.82 -12.27 4.15
C LYS A 86 -2.56 -12.50 5.00
N LYS A 87 -1.42 -11.97 4.57
CA LYS A 87 -0.17 -12.15 5.30
C LYS A 87 -0.18 -11.49 6.68
N ILE A 88 -0.80 -10.32 6.80
CA ILE A 88 -0.99 -9.63 8.08
C ILE A 88 -1.97 -10.40 8.98
N GLU A 89 -3.07 -10.90 8.41
CA GLU A 89 -4.05 -11.73 9.11
C GLU A 89 -3.41 -13.01 9.67
N ASP A 90 -2.63 -13.73 8.85
CA ASP A 90 -1.91 -14.94 9.25
C ASP A 90 -0.92 -14.69 10.43
N ILE A 91 -0.41 -13.46 10.58
CA ILE A 91 0.48 -13.08 11.68
C ILE A 91 -0.31 -12.68 12.93
N MET A 92 -1.42 -11.95 12.76
CA MET A 92 -2.22 -11.44 13.87
C MET A 92 -3.11 -12.52 14.51
N TYR A 93 -3.59 -13.47 13.70
CA TYR A 93 -4.51 -14.54 14.08
C TYR A 93 -3.96 -15.91 13.68
N PRO A 94 -2.87 -16.37 14.32
CA PRO A 94 -2.23 -17.65 14.02
C PRO A 94 -3.10 -18.87 14.37
#